data_AF-A0A442TD86-F1
#
_entry.id   AF-A0A442TD86-F1
#
_cell.length_a   1.000
_cell.length_b   1.000
_cell.length_c   1.000
_cell.angle_alpha   90.00
_cell.angle_beta   90.00
_cell.angle_gamma   90.00
#
_symmetry.space_group_name_H-M   'P 1'
#
loop_
_entity.id
_entity.type
_entity.pdbx_description
1 polymer ?
#
loop_
_entity_poly.entity_id
_entity_poly.type
_entity_poly.pdbx_seq_one_letter_code
_entity_poly.pdbx_strand_id
1 'polypeptide(L)'
;MITERYTNGNAQRLVSALKPGDRCDLERDIFADSDYYVRGRPENSQHPEFQFEFEAVQAIEIESSDCIRVDFESGFSCGFPPDHWLDVDAEQIRQ
;
A
#
# COMPACT_ATOMS: atom_id res chain seq x y z
N MET A 1 -13.61 13.59 6.95
CA MET A 1 -13.15 12.21 7.16
C MET A 1 -11.63 12.27 7.20
N ILE A 2 -10.97 11.59 8.16
CA ILE A 2 -9.50 11.58 8.25
C ILE A 2 -9.00 10.57 7.22
N THR A 3 -8.19 11.01 6.27
CA THR A 3 -7.66 10.18 5.17
C THR A 3 -6.17 9.89 5.31
N GLU A 4 -5.52 10.50 6.30
CA GLU A 4 -4.09 10.42 6.55
C GLU A 4 -3.84 10.34 8.06
N ARG A 5 -2.84 9.57 8.48
CA ARG A 5 -2.45 9.45 9.89
C ARG A 5 -0.98 9.10 10.04
N TYR A 6 -0.45 9.35 11.24
CA TYR A 6 0.83 8.79 11.67
C TYR A 6 0.58 7.77 12.77
N THR A 7 1.06 6.54 12.58
CA THR A 7 0.93 5.46 13.57
C THR A 7 2.16 4.58 13.56
N ASN A 8 2.63 4.16 14.73
CA ASN A 8 3.82 3.31 14.89
C ASN A 8 5.09 3.80 14.17
N GLY A 9 5.21 5.12 13.95
CA GLY A 9 6.33 5.72 13.22
C GLY A 9 6.12 5.84 11.71
N ASN A 10 5.05 5.28 11.17
CA ASN A 10 4.76 5.25 9.74
C ASN A 10 3.70 6.29 9.38
N ALA A 11 3.86 6.88 8.20
CA ALA A 11 2.87 7.73 7.57
C ALA A 11 1.91 6.83 6.79
N GLN A 12 0.61 7.01 6.98
CA GLN A 12 -0.41 6.15 6.38
C GLN A 12 -1.48 6.97 5.67
N ARG A 13 -1.98 6.44 4.56
CA ARG A 13 -3.11 6.98 3.81
C ARG A 13 -4.18 5.90 3.61
N LEU A 14 -5.46 6.30 3.66
CA LEU A 14 -6.55 5.42 3.27
C LEU A 14 -6.44 5.08 1.79
N VAL A 15 -6.66 3.82 1.44
CA VAL A 15 -6.69 3.36 0.04
C VAL A 15 -7.67 4.19 -0.79
N SER A 16 -8.85 4.51 -0.24
CA SER A 16 -9.84 5.38 -0.92
C SER A 16 -9.36 6.81 -1.20
N ALA A 17 -8.22 7.22 -0.64
CA ALA A 17 -7.63 8.55 -0.79
C ALA A 17 -6.30 8.54 -1.57
N LEU A 18 -5.80 7.36 -1.99
CA LEU A 18 -4.60 7.24 -2.83
C LEU A 18 -4.78 7.96 -4.16
N LYS A 19 -3.66 8.35 -4.76
CA LYS A 19 -3.57 9.01 -6.06
C LYS A 19 -2.43 8.43 -6.88
N PRO A 20 -2.51 8.46 -8.22
CA PRO A 20 -1.35 8.20 -9.06
C PRO A 20 -0.13 9.05 -8.65
N GLY A 21 1.02 8.41 -8.55
CA GLY A 21 2.29 8.98 -8.06
C GLY A 21 2.52 8.84 -6.56
N ASP A 22 1.54 8.38 -5.77
CA ASP A 22 1.79 8.07 -4.37
C ASP A 22 2.77 6.89 -4.26
N ARG A 23 3.80 7.03 -3.43
CA ARG A 23 4.77 5.98 -3.13
C ARG A 23 4.33 5.22 -1.89
N CYS A 24 4.18 3.92 -2.05
CA CYS A 24 3.53 3.02 -1.12
C CYS A 24 4.53 1.98 -0.61
N ASP A 25 4.57 1.78 0.70
CA ASP A 25 5.29 0.66 1.28
C ASP A 25 4.34 -0.53 1.34
N LEU A 26 4.65 -1.55 0.53
CA LEU A 26 3.87 -2.78 0.44
C LEU A 26 4.51 -3.92 1.25
N GLU A 27 5.66 -3.68 1.89
CA GLU A 27 6.33 -4.68 2.72
C GLU A 27 5.38 -5.11 3.83
N ARG A 28 5.13 -6.43 3.92
CA ARG A 28 4.32 -7.02 4.98
C ARG A 28 2.88 -6.46 5.01
N ASP A 29 2.36 -5.91 3.92
CA ASP A 29 0.95 -5.58 3.83
C ASP A 29 0.11 -6.87 3.77
N ILE A 30 -1.04 -6.90 4.46
CA ILE A 30 -1.88 -8.11 4.54
C ILE A 30 -2.45 -8.56 3.18
N PHE A 31 -2.64 -7.63 2.24
CA PHE A 31 -3.16 -7.90 0.90
C PHE A 31 -2.06 -8.02 -0.14
N ALA A 32 -1.04 -7.16 -0.08
CA ALA A 32 0.04 -7.15 -1.07
C ALA A 32 1.18 -8.16 -0.76
N ASP A 33 1.45 -8.46 0.52
CA ASP A 33 2.52 -9.38 0.94
C ASP A 33 2.06 -10.30 2.09
N SER A 34 0.95 -11.01 1.83
CA SER A 34 0.20 -11.76 2.84
C SER A 34 1.01 -12.85 3.55
N ASP A 35 1.91 -13.56 2.85
CA ASP A 35 2.71 -14.62 3.46
C ASP A 35 3.71 -14.06 4.48
N TYR A 36 4.35 -12.93 4.17
CA TYR A 36 5.20 -12.24 5.13
C TYR A 36 4.37 -11.66 6.28
N TYR A 37 3.21 -11.07 6.01
CA TYR A 37 2.31 -10.58 7.06
C TYR A 37 1.96 -11.68 8.08
N VAL A 38 1.58 -12.87 7.60
CA VAL A 38 1.14 -13.99 8.46
C VAL A 38 2.30 -14.68 9.17
N ARG A 39 3.41 -14.95 8.45
CA ARG A 39 4.52 -15.77 8.97
C ARG A 39 5.59 -14.94 9.67
N GLY A 40 5.61 -13.63 9.44
CA GLY A 40 6.45 -12.67 10.14
C GLY A 40 7.94 -12.80 9.85
N ARG A 41 8.33 -13.44 8.73
CA ARG A 41 9.74 -13.47 8.31
C ARG A 41 9.92 -13.05 6.85
N PRO A 42 10.90 -12.18 6.53
CA PRO A 42 11.10 -11.63 5.19
C PRO A 42 11.30 -12.69 4.10
N GLU A 43 11.88 -13.84 4.44
CA GLU A 43 12.09 -14.94 3.48
C GLU A 43 10.80 -15.59 2.98
N ASN A 44 9.65 -15.27 3.59
CA ASN A 44 8.34 -15.72 3.12
C ASN A 44 7.66 -14.70 2.19
N SER A 45 8.27 -13.53 1.97
CA SER A 45 7.70 -12.54 1.07
C SER A 45 7.63 -13.10 -0.35
N GLN A 46 6.46 -12.96 -0.97
CA GLN A 46 6.26 -13.31 -2.38
C GLN A 46 6.81 -12.21 -3.32
N HIS A 47 7.09 -11.05 -2.74
CA HIS A 47 7.57 -9.83 -3.39
C HIS A 47 8.81 -9.28 -2.66
N PRO A 48 9.97 -9.97 -2.74
CA PRO A 48 11.18 -9.53 -2.05
C PRO A 48 11.62 -8.09 -2.39
N GLU A 49 11.21 -7.58 -3.54
CA GLU A 49 11.42 -6.20 -3.98
C GLU A 49 10.83 -5.15 -3.03
N PHE A 50 9.69 -5.45 -2.35
CA PHE A 50 9.03 -4.49 -1.46
C PHE A 50 9.88 -4.11 -0.24
N GLN A 51 10.82 -4.96 0.18
CA GLN A 51 11.69 -4.68 1.34
C GLN A 51 12.69 -3.54 1.11
N PHE A 52 12.88 -3.13 -0.15
CA PHE A 52 13.93 -2.18 -0.52
C PHE A 52 13.41 -0.92 -1.20
N GLU A 53 12.16 -0.93 -1.65
CA GLU A 53 11.61 0.11 -2.53
C GLU A 53 10.15 0.41 -2.19
N PHE A 54 9.78 1.69 -2.33
CA PHE A 54 8.38 2.07 -2.36
C PHE A 54 7.84 1.85 -3.78
N GLU A 55 6.65 1.27 -3.86
CA GLU A 55 5.92 1.10 -5.11
C GLU A 55 5.11 2.35 -5.45
N ALA A 56 5.34 2.92 -6.62
CA ALA A 56 4.61 4.10 -7.08
C ALA A 56 3.27 3.68 -7.70
N VAL A 57 2.17 4.29 -7.24
CA VAL A 57 0.84 4.07 -7.80
C VAL A 57 0.79 4.59 -9.23
N GLN A 58 0.50 3.71 -10.18
CA GLN A 58 0.32 4.06 -11.58
C GLN A 58 -1.14 4.40 -11.89
N ALA A 59 -2.08 3.58 -11.44
CA ALA A 59 -3.51 3.74 -11.71
C ALA A 59 -4.36 3.20 -10.56
N ILE A 60 -5.60 3.68 -10.48
CA ILE A 60 -6.58 3.29 -9.46
C ILE A 60 -7.92 3.05 -10.15
N GLU A 61 -8.52 1.90 -9.88
CA GLU A 61 -9.84 1.51 -10.39
C GLU A 61 -10.73 1.06 -9.24
N ILE A 62 -11.95 1.61 -9.16
CA ILE A 62 -12.96 1.14 -8.20
C ILE A 62 -13.73 0.00 -8.88
N GLU A 63 -13.39 -1.25 -8.56
CA GLU A 63 -14.02 -2.43 -9.16
C GLU A 63 -15.40 -2.70 -8.53
N SER A 64 -15.55 -2.45 -7.23
CA SER A 64 -16.78 -2.62 -6.47
C SER A 64 -16.85 -1.66 -5.28
N SER A 65 -17.93 -1.70 -4.50
CA SER A 65 -18.05 -0.90 -3.28
C SER A 65 -17.06 -1.30 -2.17
N ASP A 66 -16.49 -2.48 -2.25
CA ASP A 66 -15.61 -3.10 -1.26
C ASP A 66 -14.21 -3.43 -1.79
N CYS A 67 -13.91 -3.11 -3.07
CA CYS A 67 -12.61 -3.36 -3.69
C CYS A 67 -12.18 -2.17 -4.55
N ILE A 68 -10.99 -1.65 -4.26
CA ILE A 68 -10.24 -0.73 -5.10
C ILE A 68 -9.01 -1.48 -5.60
N ARG A 69 -8.88 -1.64 -6.92
CA ARG A 69 -7.65 -2.13 -7.54
C ARG A 69 -6.68 -0.96 -7.68
N VAL A 70 -5.45 -1.19 -7.23
CA VAL A 70 -4.32 -0.28 -7.39
C VAL A 70 -3.29 -0.97 -8.25
N ASP A 71 -2.96 -0.34 -9.38
CA ASP A 71 -1.93 -0.77 -10.31
C ASP A 71 -0.67 0.07 -10.03
N PHE A 72 0.49 -0.57 -9.92
CA PHE A 72 1.78 0.06 -9.58
C PHE A 72 2.73 0.08 -10.78
N GLU A 73 3.71 0.99 -10.76
CA GLU A 73 4.65 1.18 -11.88
C GLU A 73 5.54 -0.03 -12.18
N SER A 74 5.77 -0.91 -11.19
CA SER A 74 6.47 -2.19 -11.37
C SER A 74 5.69 -3.19 -12.25
N GLY A 75 4.39 -2.95 -12.48
CA GLY A 75 3.47 -3.89 -13.09
C GLY A 75 2.76 -4.81 -12.08
N PHE A 76 3.02 -4.64 -10.78
CA PHE A 76 2.22 -5.27 -9.72
C PHE A 76 0.84 -4.60 -9.62
N SER A 77 -0.19 -5.41 -9.36
CA SER A 77 -1.56 -4.96 -9.14
C SER A 77 -2.14 -5.66 -7.93
N CYS A 78 -2.84 -4.93 -7.06
CA CYS A 78 -3.47 -5.48 -5.88
C CYS A 78 -4.84 -4.84 -5.61
N GLY A 79 -5.79 -5.67 -5.17
CA GLY A 79 -7.10 -5.23 -4.72
C GLY A 79 -7.12 -5.01 -3.21
N PHE A 80 -7.57 -3.84 -2.78
CA PHE A 80 -7.65 -3.46 -1.38
C PHE A 80 -9.08 -3.03 -0.98
N PRO A 81 -9.50 -3.28 0.26
CA PRO A 81 -10.68 -2.62 0.82
C PRO A 81 -10.50 -1.09 0.85
N PRO A 82 -11.57 -0.31 0.60
CA PRO A 82 -11.48 1.16 0.56
C PRO A 82 -11.07 1.79 1.91
N ASP A 83 -11.36 1.12 3.02
CA ASP A 83 -11.02 1.54 4.39
C ASP A 83 -9.67 1.00 4.89
N HIS A 84 -8.93 0.29 4.04
CA HIS A 84 -7.59 -0.16 4.35
C HIS A 84 -6.63 1.03 4.43
N TRP A 85 -5.67 0.93 5.35
CA TRP A 85 -4.62 1.95 5.53
C TRP A 85 -3.32 1.39 5.00
N LEU A 86 -2.75 2.10 4.04
CA LEU A 86 -1.49 1.74 3.44
C LEU A 86 -0.38 2.64 3.98
N ASP A 87 0.78 2.05 4.30
CA ASP A 87 1.97 2.83 4.60
C ASP A 87 2.43 3.54 3.31
N VAL A 88 2.73 4.83 3.43
CA VAL A 88 3.18 5.67 2.32
C VAL A 88 4.42 6.45 2.73
N ASP A 89 5.14 6.98 1.76
CA ASP A 89 6.28 7.83 2.06
C ASP A 89 5.85 9.05 2.91
N ALA A 90 6.49 9.21 4.07
CA ALA A 90 6.21 10.31 4.99
C ALA A 90 6.45 11.70 4.38
N GLU A 91 7.27 11.82 3.33
CA GLU A 91 7.45 13.06 2.58
C GLU A 91 6.16 13.51 1.87
N GLN A 92 5.25 12.58 1.53
CA GLN A 92 3.97 12.88 0.88
C GLN A 92 2.92 13.50 1.82
N ILE A 93 3.06 13.31 3.13
CA ILE A 93 2.09 13.81 4.13
C ILE A 93 2.57 15.12 4.79
N ARG A 94 3.84 15.49 4.66
CA ARG A 94 4.43 16.68 5.31
C ARG A 94 4.12 18.03 4.62
N GLN A 95 3.09 18.13 3.79
CA GLN A 95 2.73 19.37 3.06
C GLN A 95 1.62 20.16 3.75
#